data_AF-A0A7S3SEX9-F1
#
_entry.id   AF-A0A7S3SEX9-F1
#
_cell.length_a   1.000
_cell.length_b   1.000
_cell.length_c   1.000
_cell.angle_alpha   90.00
_cell.angle_beta   90.00
_cell.angle_gamma   90.00
#
_symmetry.space_group_name_H-M   'P 1'
#
loop_
_entity.id
_entity.type
_entity.pdbx_description
1 polymer ?
#
loop_
_entity_poly.entity_id
_entity_poly.type
_entity_poly.pdbx_seq_one_letter_code
_entity_poly.pdbx_strand_id
1 'polypeptide(L)'
;LKQCNMTPQASGPRAAAQEAARTLAADVVASYDAMRRYLQEVSKVLERVDPHLCNNGGLVTRLVDWEESWEVGARYIMDEGLLGAVCDLVQCIREAQTTAPEFTRM
;
A
#
# COMPACT_ATOMS: atom_id res chain seq x y z
N LEU A 1 -47.78 -14.74 11.82
CA LEU A 1 -47.00 -13.52 11.51
C LEU A 1 -45.58 -13.74 12.04
N LYS A 2 -44.70 -14.30 11.19
CA LYS A 2 -43.28 -14.49 11.52
C LYS A 2 -42.56 -13.18 11.23
N GLN A 3 -41.99 -12.53 12.24
CA GLN A 3 -41.01 -11.47 12.07
C GLN A 3 -39.66 -12.15 11.84
N CYS A 4 -39.09 -11.95 10.65
CA CYS A 4 -37.73 -12.37 10.34
C CYS A 4 -36.76 -11.27 10.77
N ASN A 5 -35.76 -11.70 11.55
CA ASN A 5 -34.56 -11.02 12.00
C ASN A 5 -33.98 -10.00 11.00
N MET A 6 -33.63 -8.83 11.52
CA MET A 6 -32.59 -7.98 10.93
C MET A 6 -31.22 -8.58 11.27
N THR A 7 -30.51 -9.08 10.27
CA THR A 7 -29.06 -9.32 10.35
C THR A 7 -28.32 -8.00 10.18
N PRO A 8 -27.18 -7.78 10.86
CA PRO A 8 -26.33 -6.63 10.61
C PRO A 8 -25.73 -6.77 9.20
N GLN A 9 -25.84 -5.71 8.41
CA GLN A 9 -25.30 -5.62 7.06
C GLN A 9 -23.78 -5.77 7.12
N ALA A 10 -23.27 -6.93 6.72
CA ALA A 10 -21.85 -7.17 6.54
C ALA A 10 -21.33 -6.14 5.51
N SER A 11 -20.31 -5.38 5.89
CA SER A 11 -19.57 -4.47 5.02
C SER A 11 -19.16 -5.19 3.74
N GLY A 12 -19.81 -4.84 2.62
CA GLY A 12 -19.75 -5.62 1.39
C GLY A 12 -18.39 -5.58 0.65
N PRO A 13 -18.23 -6.43 -0.39
CA PRO A 13 -17.02 -6.59 -1.22
C PRO A 13 -16.31 -5.28 -1.60
N ARG A 14 -17.11 -4.25 -1.89
CA ARG A 14 -16.63 -2.93 -2.30
C ARG A 14 -15.84 -2.16 -1.22
N ALA A 15 -16.09 -2.42 0.06
CA ALA A 15 -15.39 -1.76 1.17
C ALA A 15 -13.99 -2.35 1.39
N ALA A 16 -13.85 -3.68 1.30
CA ALA A 16 -12.55 -4.35 1.36
C ALA A 16 -11.69 -4.03 0.13
N ALA A 17 -12.31 -3.94 -1.04
CA ALA A 17 -11.66 -3.48 -2.27
C ALA A 17 -11.07 -2.06 -2.14
N GLN A 18 -11.85 -1.15 -1.56
CA GLN A 18 -11.38 0.21 -1.28
C GLN A 18 -10.24 0.24 -0.27
N GLU A 19 -10.13 -0.73 0.63
CA GLU A 19 -9.06 -0.79 1.63
C GLU A 19 -7.73 -1.21 1.01
N ALA A 20 -7.71 -2.26 0.17
CA ALA A 20 -6.50 -2.68 -0.54
C ALA A 20 -5.94 -1.56 -1.44
N ALA A 21 -6.82 -0.88 -2.18
CA ALA A 21 -6.46 0.27 -3.00
C ALA A 21 -5.87 1.41 -2.17
N ARG A 22 -6.46 1.70 -1.00
CA ARG A 22 -5.99 2.74 -0.08
C ARG A 22 -4.63 2.40 0.51
N THR A 23 -4.37 1.14 0.85
CA THR A 23 -3.07 0.72 1.37
C THR A 23 -1.98 0.97 0.33
N LEU A 24 -2.15 0.48 -0.90
CA LEU A 24 -1.18 0.70 -1.97
C LEU A 24 -0.96 2.20 -2.26
N ALA A 25 -2.05 2.98 -2.30
CA ALA A 25 -1.95 4.43 -2.50
C ALA A 25 -1.24 5.14 -1.34
N ALA A 26 -1.47 4.68 -0.10
CA ALA A 26 -0.81 5.23 1.08
C ALA A 26 0.69 4.96 1.06
N ASP A 27 1.13 3.79 0.62
CA ASP A 27 2.55 3.43 0.50
C ASP A 27 3.28 4.33 -0.52
N VAL A 28 2.66 4.60 -1.69
CA VAL A 28 3.18 5.53 -2.70
C VAL A 28 3.35 6.95 -2.12
N VAL A 29 2.34 7.45 -1.42
CA VAL A 29 2.38 8.80 -0.83
C VAL A 29 3.41 8.86 0.29
N ALA A 30 3.48 7.84 1.14
CA ALA A 30 4.40 7.77 2.27
C ALA A 30 5.86 7.73 1.83
N SER A 31 6.20 6.92 0.83
CA SER A 31 7.56 6.83 0.27
C SER A 31 7.97 8.15 -0.41
N TYR A 32 7.07 8.78 -1.17
CA TYR A 32 7.31 10.10 -1.77
C TYR A 32 7.55 11.19 -0.71
N ASP A 33 6.71 11.25 0.33
CA ASP A 33 6.88 12.17 1.44
C ASP A 33 8.20 11.95 2.18
N ALA A 34 8.59 10.69 2.40
CA ALA A 34 9.85 10.35 3.03
C ALA A 34 11.06 10.81 2.19
N MET A 35 11.00 10.62 0.87
CA MET A 35 12.01 11.13 -0.06
C MET A 35 12.10 12.66 -0.03
N ARG A 36 10.96 13.36 -0.04
CA ARG A 36 10.95 14.83 0.07
C ARG A 36 11.54 15.33 1.37
N ARG A 37 11.17 14.72 2.51
CA ARG A 37 11.73 15.07 3.82
C ARG A 37 13.24 14.84 3.85
N TYR A 38 13.71 13.72 3.29
CA TYR A 38 15.14 13.45 3.18
C TYR A 38 15.87 14.56 2.40
N LEU A 39 15.37 14.94 1.22
CA LEU A 39 15.96 16.03 0.44
C LEU A 39 15.94 17.37 1.17
N GLN A 40 14.87 17.67 1.92
CA GLN A 40 14.80 18.87 2.75
C GLN A 40 15.86 18.88 3.84
N GLU A 41 16.12 17.76 4.51
CA GLU A 41 17.18 17.68 5.52
C GLU A 41 18.58 17.78 4.90
N VAL A 42 18.81 17.10 3.79
CA VAL A 42 20.09 17.17 3.06
C VAL A 42 20.39 18.57 2.55
N SER A 43 19.37 19.33 2.13
CA SER A 43 19.54 20.70 1.65
C SER A 43 20.16 21.65 2.68
N LYS A 44 20.05 21.32 3.98
CA LYS A 44 20.62 22.11 5.08
C LYS A 44 22.14 21.92 5.24
N VAL A 45 22.70 20.86 4.63
CA VAL A 45 24.10 20.42 4.81
C VAL A 45 24.67 19.86 3.49
N LEU A 46 24.49 20.60 2.39
CA LEU A 46 24.89 20.15 1.04
C LEU A 46 26.39 19.84 0.94
N GLU A 47 27.23 20.50 1.74
CA GLU A 47 28.67 20.26 1.81
C GLU A 47 29.04 18.85 2.28
N ARG A 48 28.10 18.12 2.89
CA ARG A 48 28.28 16.74 3.37
C ARG A 48 27.78 15.69 2.37
N VAL A 49 27.18 16.12 1.25
CA VAL A 49 26.70 15.22 0.20
C VAL A 49 27.87 14.82 -0.67
N ASP A 50 28.07 13.51 -0.85
CA ASP A 50 29.03 13.03 -1.84
C ASP A 50 28.55 13.43 -3.24
N PRO A 51 29.34 14.17 -4.03
CA PRO A 51 28.98 14.53 -5.40
C PRO A 51 28.64 13.33 -6.28
N HIS A 52 29.20 12.16 -5.96
CA HIS A 52 28.84 10.90 -6.57
C HIS A 52 27.62 10.30 -5.85
N LEU A 53 26.42 10.70 -6.30
CA LEU A 53 25.18 10.51 -5.54
C LEU A 53 24.89 9.08 -5.09
N CYS A 54 25.33 8.06 -5.84
CA CYS A 54 25.14 6.65 -5.48
C CYS A 54 25.93 6.23 -4.22
N ASN A 55 26.93 7.00 -3.78
CA ASN A 55 27.63 6.79 -2.52
C ASN A 55 26.81 7.27 -1.32
N ASN A 56 25.79 8.12 -1.53
CA ASN A 56 24.91 8.57 -0.46
C ASN A 56 23.85 7.48 -0.19
N GLY A 57 24.21 6.48 0.62
CA GLY A 57 23.34 5.31 0.87
C GLY A 57 21.91 5.69 1.29
N GLY A 58 21.74 6.72 2.11
CA GLY A 58 20.42 7.22 2.50
C GLY A 58 19.59 7.75 1.33
N LEU A 59 20.21 8.41 0.34
CA LEU A 59 19.55 8.89 -0.87
C LEU A 59 19.12 7.70 -1.74
N VAL A 60 20.02 6.73 -1.94
CA VAL A 60 19.74 5.53 -2.72
C VAL A 60 18.58 4.76 -2.11
N THR A 61 18.58 4.51 -0.80
CA THR A 61 17.48 3.82 -0.11
C THR A 61 16.14 4.52 -0.32
N ARG A 62 16.11 5.86 -0.24
CA ARG A 62 14.85 6.62 -0.43
C ARG A 62 14.37 6.62 -1.88
N LEU A 63 15.29 6.62 -2.84
CA LEU A 63 14.95 6.51 -4.26
C LEU A 63 14.37 5.14 -4.59
N VAL A 64 14.99 4.07 -4.11
CA VAL A 64 14.52 2.69 -4.33
C VAL A 64 13.14 2.48 -3.71
N ASP A 65 12.95 2.88 -2.44
CA ASP A 65 11.66 2.76 -1.74
C ASP A 65 10.52 3.49 -2.48
N TRP A 66 10.81 4.69 -3.00
CA TRP A 66 9.85 5.45 -3.80
C TRP A 66 9.59 4.81 -5.18
N GLU A 67 10.63 4.33 -5.86
CA GLU A 67 10.51 3.64 -7.16
C GLU A 67 9.66 2.37 -7.05
N GLU A 68 9.97 1.50 -6.08
CA GLU A 68 9.25 0.25 -5.85
C GLU A 68 7.78 0.51 -5.51
N SER A 69 7.51 1.46 -4.61
CA SER A 69 6.14 1.84 -4.26
C SER A 69 5.39 2.39 -5.47
N TRP A 70 6.03 3.27 -6.25
CA TRP A 70 5.45 3.86 -7.46
C TRP A 70 5.14 2.80 -8.51
N GLU A 71 6.04 1.85 -8.77
CA GLU A 71 5.83 0.78 -9.74
C GLU A 71 4.64 -0.10 -9.36
N VAL A 72 4.54 -0.49 -8.09
CA VAL A 72 3.39 -1.23 -7.57
C VAL A 72 2.10 -0.41 -7.71
N GLY A 73 2.11 0.86 -7.30
CA GLY A 73 0.96 1.74 -7.41
C GLY A 73 0.49 1.93 -8.86
N ALA A 74 1.41 2.22 -9.77
CA ALA A 74 1.12 2.39 -11.18
C ALA A 74 0.54 1.12 -11.80
N ARG A 75 1.04 -0.06 -11.42
CA ARG A 75 0.57 -1.34 -11.96
C ARG A 75 -0.80 -1.75 -11.43
N TYR A 76 -1.03 -1.63 -10.12
CA TYR A 76 -2.19 -2.23 -9.47
C TYR A 76 -3.32 -1.24 -9.16
N ILE A 77 -3.06 0.07 -9.15
CA ILE A 77 -4.09 1.09 -8.87
C ILE A 77 -4.64 1.68 -10.17
N MET A 78 -3.79 1.89 -11.18
CA MET A 78 -4.21 2.56 -12.43
C MET A 78 -4.92 1.65 -13.42
N ASP A 79 -4.73 0.33 -13.31
CA ASP A 79 -5.47 -0.66 -14.09
C ASP A 79 -6.68 -1.16 -13.28
N GLU A 80 -7.90 -0.81 -13.71
CA GLU A 80 -9.13 -1.17 -13.00
C GLU A 80 -9.34 -2.69 -12.89
N GLY A 81 -8.88 -3.47 -13.87
CA GLY A 81 -9.01 -4.92 -13.89
C GLY A 81 -8.08 -5.58 -12.88
N LEU A 82 -6.82 -5.17 -12.85
CA LEU A 82 -5.85 -5.62 -11.84
C LEU A 82 -6.24 -5.16 -10.44
N LEU A 83 -6.74 -3.93 -10.30
CA LEU A 83 -7.24 -3.45 -9.03
C LEU A 83 -8.38 -4.33 -8.53
N GLY A 84 -9.37 -4.63 -9.38
CA GLY A 84 -10.46 -5.54 -9.07
C GLY A 84 -9.96 -6.92 -8.63
N ALA A 85 -9.04 -7.52 -9.39
CA ALA A 85 -8.47 -8.83 -9.08
C ALA A 85 -7.71 -8.86 -7.74
N VAL A 86 -6.93 -7.82 -7.43
CA VAL A 86 -6.24 -7.70 -6.12
C VAL A 86 -7.24 -7.57 -4.99
N CYS A 87 -8.30 -6.78 -5.19
CA CYS A 87 -9.36 -6.59 -4.21
C CYS A 87 -10.10 -7.90 -3.91
N ASP A 88 -10.47 -8.65 -4.96
CA ASP A 88 -11.13 -9.95 -4.83
C ASP A 88 -10.22 -10.95 -4.11
N LEU A 89 -8.92 -10.99 -4.45
CA LEU A 89 -7.95 -11.83 -3.77
C LEU A 89 -7.85 -11.53 -2.26
N VAL A 90 -7.77 -10.24 -1.89
CA VAL A 90 -7.74 -9.82 -0.48
C VAL A 90 -9.01 -10.26 0.25
N GLN A 91 -10.17 -10.15 -0.40
CA GLN A 91 -11.42 -10.65 0.17
C GLN A 91 -11.39 -12.18 0.37
N CYS A 92 -10.96 -12.94 -0.63
CA CYS A 92 -10.86 -14.40 -0.52
C CYS A 92 -9.91 -14.83 0.61
N ILE A 93 -8.78 -14.13 0.78
CA ILE A 93 -7.84 -14.42 1.89
C ILE A 93 -8.52 -14.15 3.24
N ARG A 94 -9.24 -13.03 3.39
CA ARG A 94 -9.97 -12.71 4.62
C ARG A 94 -11.05 -13.76 4.92
N GLU A 95 -11.82 -14.17 3.92
CA GLU A 95 -12.82 -15.24 4.07
C GLU A 95 -12.18 -16.57 4.47
N ALA A 96 -11.04 -16.94 3.88
CA ALA A 96 -10.29 -18.13 4.27
C ALA A 96 -9.79 -18.05 5.72
N GLN A 97 -9.23 -16.90 6.14
CA GLN A 97 -8.80 -16.66 7.51
C GLN A 97 -9.95 -16.76 8.53
N THR A 98 -11.17 -16.36 8.15
CA THR A 98 -12.35 -16.54 9.03
C THR A 98 -12.82 -18.00 9.14
N THR A 99 -12.61 -18.79 8.08
CA THR A 99 -13.06 -20.19 8.02
C THR A 99 -12.06 -21.13 8.69
N ALA A 100 -10.77 -20.84 8.53
CA ALA A 100 -9.66 -21.69 8.91
C ALA A 100 -8.58 -20.81 9.58
N PRO A 101 -8.62 -20.64 10.92
CA PRO A 101 -7.79 -19.68 11.63
C PRO A 101 -6.28 -19.98 11.54
N GLU A 102 -5.88 -21.18 11.14
CA GLU A 102 -4.51 -21.53 10.76
C GLU A 102 -3.92 -20.60 9.68
N PHE A 103 -4.76 -20.04 8.80
CA PHE A 103 -4.36 -19.08 7.77
C PHE A 103 -4.13 -17.65 8.30
N THR A 104 -4.42 -17.38 9.56
CA THR A 104 -4.19 -16.04 10.17
C THR A 104 -2.69 -15.79 10.43
N ARG A 105 -1.85 -16.82 10.33
CA ARG A 105 -0.40 -16.73 10.56
C ARG A 105 0.45 -16.60 9.28
N MET A 106 -0.19 -16.58 8.11
CA MET A 106 0.46 -16.24 6.84
C MET A 106 0.55 -14.73 6.70
#